data_AF-A0A1B9N1H8-F1
#
_entry.id   AF-A0A1B9N1H8-F1
#
_cell.length_a   1.000
_cell.length_b   1.000
_cell.length_c   1.000
_cell.angle_alpha   90.00
_cell.angle_beta   90.00
_cell.angle_gamma   90.00
#
_symmetry.space_group_name_H-M   'P 1'
#
loop_
_entity.id
_entity.type
_entity.pdbx_description
1 polymer ?
#
loop_
_entity_poly.entity_id
_entity_poly.type
_entity_poly.pdbx_seq_one_letter_code
_entity_poly.pdbx_strand_id
1 'polypeptide(L)'
;MARRQHEEYLDMRRAKSKKFGSTGINSRKNNYNYVSSGKSYSNKSNSNHVVVKITGGAKSINAMLRNFDYDTRENTLPLYDKNGFEISLDDAKELAIDDYQLTKVKKNKDTEPRRTYRLMFSMKGKLDQDILKRAVYNTLSTHFNDHNFYYSLHPDTDNNHVHVTVMKKSLSNGKNLNINKSLLNKVKSQFAINLQLDGINATFSSATDKQSDIEKGSAKLKRENRRKDANVYKIVDFGKAHFNFDENQPFSYYLFMQTKNGKAKNMWNKGLEDAIKQAGAVIGDYIKIKEIKDENNQSFKVKKWAIEKVERLEAQEFIINDFGLANYQFQINGKQSAFAKLIDSNGNEKTIWSKQINRFLNDNKAEKGDKIIIQDDKFIINKKHIKSINLSQIEL
;
A
#
# COMPACT_ATOMS: atom_id res chain seq x y z
N MET A 1 2.55 -66.83 -11.83
CA MET A 1 3.72 -66.02 -12.24
C MET A 1 3.38 -64.59 -12.69
N ALA A 2 2.15 -64.25 -13.12
CA ALA A 2 1.81 -62.91 -13.62
C ALA A 2 1.65 -61.79 -12.55
N ARG A 3 1.38 -62.12 -11.28
CA ARG A 3 1.29 -61.10 -10.19
C ARG A 3 2.65 -60.56 -9.74
N ARG A 4 3.71 -61.36 -9.83
CA ARG A 4 5.07 -60.97 -9.40
C ARG A 4 5.74 -60.02 -10.41
N GLN A 5 5.45 -60.21 -11.71
CA GLN A 5 5.93 -59.33 -12.78
C GLN A 5 5.22 -57.95 -12.80
N HIS A 6 3.99 -57.85 -12.26
CA HIS A 6 3.27 -56.58 -12.19
C HIS A 6 3.79 -55.67 -11.06
N GLU A 7 4.17 -56.25 -9.91
CA GLU A 7 4.77 -55.49 -8.82
C GLU A 7 6.21 -55.05 -9.15
N GLU A 8 7.03 -55.90 -9.78
CA GLU A 8 8.36 -55.49 -10.28
C GLU A 8 8.28 -54.38 -11.34
N TYR A 9 7.23 -54.37 -12.18
CA TYR A 9 6.98 -53.32 -13.16
C TYR A 9 6.58 -51.98 -12.50
N LEU A 10 5.82 -52.02 -11.41
CA LEU A 10 5.39 -50.83 -10.66
C LEU A 10 6.53 -50.24 -9.82
N ASP A 11 7.40 -51.06 -9.25
CA ASP A 11 8.58 -50.60 -8.50
C ASP A 11 9.69 -50.06 -9.42
N MET A 12 9.88 -50.62 -10.62
CA MET A 12 10.75 -50.01 -11.64
C MET A 12 10.26 -48.64 -12.11
N ARG A 13 8.95 -48.40 -12.15
CA ARG A 13 8.37 -47.08 -12.48
C ARG A 13 8.56 -46.07 -11.35
N ARG A 14 8.49 -46.51 -10.09
CA ARG A 14 8.78 -45.66 -8.91
C ARG A 14 10.26 -45.28 -8.85
N ALA A 15 11.17 -46.20 -9.18
CA ALA A 15 12.61 -45.97 -9.20
C ALA A 15 13.08 -45.04 -10.34
N LYS A 16 12.47 -45.12 -11.53
CA LYS A 16 12.79 -44.24 -12.68
C LYS A 16 12.32 -42.78 -12.52
N SER A 17 11.41 -42.48 -11.60
CA SER A 17 10.93 -41.10 -11.37
C SER A 17 11.88 -40.24 -10.52
N LYS A 18 12.95 -40.82 -9.95
CA LYS A 18 13.85 -40.14 -8.98
C LYS A 18 15.22 -39.72 -9.51
N LYS A 19 15.53 -39.91 -10.80
CA LYS A 19 16.81 -39.47 -11.37
C LYS A 19 16.62 -39.00 -12.80
N PHE A 20 16.24 -37.75 -13.01
CA PHE A 20 16.67 -36.89 -14.13
C PHE A 20 16.27 -35.46 -13.79
N GLY A 21 17.24 -34.67 -13.34
CA GLY A 21 17.09 -33.22 -13.32
C GLY A 21 17.32 -32.70 -14.75
N SER A 22 16.43 -31.84 -15.24
CA SER A 22 16.85 -30.71 -16.07
C SER A 22 15.83 -29.56 -15.97
N THR A 23 16.36 -28.45 -15.45
CA THR A 23 16.18 -27.07 -15.93
C THR A 23 14.78 -26.56 -16.30
N GLY A 24 14.30 -25.62 -15.46
CA GLY A 24 13.68 -24.39 -15.95
C GLY A 24 12.16 -24.38 -16.01
N ILE A 25 11.46 -24.37 -14.87
CA ILE A 25 10.06 -23.92 -14.82
C ILE A 25 9.86 -23.05 -13.58
N ASN A 26 9.53 -21.78 -13.83
CA ASN A 26 9.09 -20.78 -12.86
C ASN A 26 8.17 -21.37 -11.79
N SER A 27 8.70 -21.55 -10.57
CA SER A 27 7.89 -21.83 -9.39
C SER A 27 7.09 -20.58 -9.06
N ARG A 28 5.83 -20.57 -9.53
CA ARG A 28 4.80 -19.69 -8.97
C ARG A 28 4.76 -19.99 -7.48
N LYS A 29 5.23 -19.04 -6.68
CA LYS A 29 5.14 -19.06 -5.21
C LYS A 29 3.67 -19.29 -4.82
N ASN A 30 3.33 -20.56 -4.57
CA ASN A 30 2.10 -20.92 -3.87
C ASN A 30 2.28 -20.45 -2.44
N ASN A 31 1.53 -19.40 -2.09
CA ASN A 31 1.54 -18.78 -0.78
C ASN A 31 0.72 -19.66 0.19
N TYR A 32 1.28 -20.81 0.56
CA TYR A 32 0.77 -21.65 1.66
C TYR A 32 1.89 -21.81 2.68
N ASN A 33 1.85 -20.97 3.71
CA ASN A 33 2.42 -21.21 5.03
C ASN A 33 1.83 -20.14 5.97
N TYR A 34 0.60 -20.35 6.42
CA TYR A 34 0.19 -19.86 7.73
C TYR A 34 0.41 -21.02 8.70
N VAL A 35 1.58 -21.03 9.32
CA VAL A 35 1.80 -21.84 10.52
C VAL A 35 0.88 -21.24 11.59
N SER A 36 0.02 -22.10 12.13
CA SER A 36 -0.83 -21.85 13.29
C SER A 36 0.04 -21.39 14.47
N SER A 37 0.21 -20.07 14.62
CA SER A 37 0.54 -19.46 15.90
C SER A 37 -0.79 -19.12 16.57
N GLY A 38 -1.03 -19.64 17.77
CA GLY A 38 -2.28 -19.50 18.53
C GLY A 38 -2.55 -18.08 19.05
N LYS A 39 -2.21 -17.04 18.27
CA LYS A 39 -2.57 -15.65 18.54
C LYS A 39 -3.41 -15.15 17.37
N SER A 40 -4.70 -14.89 17.63
CA SER A 40 -5.62 -14.29 16.67
C SER A 40 -5.06 -12.97 16.16
N TYR A 41 -4.60 -12.96 14.90
CA TYR A 41 -4.03 -11.78 14.26
C TYR A 41 -5.13 -10.71 14.08
N SER A 42 -5.27 -9.83 15.07
CA SER A 42 -6.24 -8.75 15.04
C SER A 42 -5.65 -7.55 14.28
N ASN A 43 -5.87 -7.51 12.97
CA ASN A 43 -5.59 -6.29 12.21
C ASN A 43 -6.78 -5.32 12.40
N LYS A 44 -6.59 -4.24 13.17
CA LYS A 44 -7.65 -3.27 13.52
C LYS A 44 -7.91 -2.27 12.37
N SER A 45 -6.93 -2.05 11.49
CA SER A 45 -6.99 -1.07 10.40
C SER A 45 -7.84 -1.47 9.20
N ASN A 46 -8.23 -2.74 9.06
CA ASN A 46 -9.04 -3.25 7.94
C ASN A 46 -10.34 -3.90 8.41
N SER A 47 -10.88 -3.54 9.59
CA SER A 47 -12.13 -4.15 10.09
C SER A 47 -13.30 -3.99 9.12
N ASN A 48 -13.33 -2.86 8.41
CA ASN A 48 -14.43 -2.49 7.53
C ASN A 48 -14.19 -2.96 6.09
N HIS A 49 -13.08 -3.67 5.81
CA HIS A 49 -12.76 -4.09 4.45
C HIS A 49 -13.46 -5.41 4.12
N VAL A 50 -14.23 -5.42 3.04
CA VAL A 50 -14.94 -6.63 2.61
C VAL A 50 -14.00 -7.62 1.94
N VAL A 51 -14.32 -8.90 2.08
CA VAL A 51 -13.54 -10.01 1.52
C VAL A 51 -14.43 -10.82 0.59
N VAL A 52 -14.02 -10.89 -0.67
CA VAL A 52 -14.53 -11.88 -1.63
C VAL A 52 -13.37 -12.71 -2.16
N LYS A 53 -13.46 -14.03 -2.07
CA LYS A 53 -12.40 -14.94 -2.51
C LYS A 53 -12.99 -16.07 -3.32
N ILE A 54 -12.23 -16.50 -4.34
CA ILE A 54 -12.49 -17.77 -5.03
C ILE A 54 -11.86 -18.87 -4.17
N THR A 55 -12.67 -19.72 -3.57
CA THR A 55 -12.22 -20.81 -2.69
C THR A 55 -12.03 -22.12 -3.46
N GLY A 56 -12.59 -22.24 -4.67
CA GLY A 56 -12.44 -23.42 -5.49
C GLY A 56 -13.41 -23.47 -6.66
N GLY A 57 -13.80 -24.69 -7.03
CA GLY A 57 -14.76 -24.96 -8.09
C GLY A 57 -14.75 -26.42 -8.52
N ALA A 58 -15.92 -26.98 -8.80
CA ALA A 58 -16.09 -28.38 -9.17
C ALA A 58 -15.72 -28.62 -10.65
N LYS A 59 -15.14 -29.79 -10.94
CA LYS A 59 -14.89 -30.29 -12.30
C LYS A 59 -15.84 -31.44 -12.69
N SER A 60 -16.41 -32.12 -11.71
CA SER A 60 -17.34 -33.24 -11.88
C SER A 60 -18.61 -33.01 -11.08
N ILE A 61 -19.68 -33.72 -11.43
CA ILE A 61 -20.96 -33.65 -10.72
C ILE A 61 -20.81 -34.01 -9.24
N ASN A 62 -20.14 -35.12 -8.90
CA ASN A 62 -19.92 -35.53 -7.51
C ASN A 62 -19.16 -34.48 -6.69
N ALA A 63 -18.26 -33.72 -7.33
CA ALA A 63 -17.57 -32.63 -6.65
C ALA A 63 -18.46 -31.40 -6.44
N MET A 64 -19.49 -31.22 -7.27
CA MET A 64 -20.49 -30.18 -7.12
C MET A 64 -21.45 -30.51 -5.98
N LEU A 65 -21.98 -31.75 -5.95
CA LEU A 65 -22.89 -32.22 -4.90
C LEU A 65 -22.24 -32.12 -3.51
N ARG A 66 -20.98 -32.56 -3.37
CA ARG A 66 -20.22 -32.40 -2.12
C ARG A 66 -20.01 -30.94 -1.71
N ASN A 67 -19.99 -30.00 -2.64
CA ASN A 67 -19.92 -28.59 -2.27
C ASN A 67 -21.24 -28.13 -1.66
N PHE A 68 -22.39 -28.59 -2.16
CA PHE A 68 -23.69 -28.28 -1.56
C PHE A 68 -23.82 -28.90 -0.17
N ASP A 69 -23.42 -30.15 0.00
CA ASP A 69 -23.36 -30.80 1.31
C ASP A 69 -22.51 -29.98 2.29
N TYR A 70 -21.30 -29.59 1.87
CA TYR A 70 -20.43 -28.75 2.68
C TYR A 70 -21.04 -27.36 2.97
N ASP A 71 -21.55 -26.69 1.95
CA ASP A 71 -22.08 -25.32 2.04
C ASP A 71 -23.36 -25.29 2.89
N THR A 72 -24.11 -26.38 2.98
CA THR A 72 -25.30 -26.51 3.84
C THR A 72 -25.02 -27.18 5.17
N ARG A 73 -23.77 -27.52 5.49
CA ARG A 73 -23.41 -28.30 6.69
C ARG A 73 -24.25 -29.58 6.79
N GLU A 74 -24.30 -30.36 5.71
CA GLU A 74 -25.12 -31.56 5.57
C GLU A 74 -26.61 -31.26 5.82
N ASN A 75 -27.15 -30.27 5.10
CA ASN A 75 -28.56 -29.84 5.16
C ASN A 75 -29.02 -29.16 6.46
N THR A 76 -28.10 -28.75 7.33
CA THR A 76 -28.45 -28.04 8.58
C THR A 76 -28.54 -26.52 8.41
N LEU A 77 -28.02 -25.97 7.31
CA LEU A 77 -28.13 -24.56 6.93
C LEU A 77 -28.96 -24.41 5.65
N PRO A 78 -29.82 -23.36 5.55
CA PRO A 78 -30.61 -23.09 4.36
C PRO A 78 -29.76 -22.87 3.11
N LEU A 79 -30.28 -23.33 1.97
CA LEU A 79 -29.71 -23.08 0.65
C LEU A 79 -30.67 -22.20 -0.15
N TYR A 80 -30.13 -21.23 -0.89
CA TYR A 80 -30.91 -20.31 -1.70
C TYR A 80 -30.52 -20.41 -3.18
N ASP A 81 -31.52 -20.28 -4.05
CA ASP A 81 -31.36 -20.33 -5.50
C ASP A 81 -31.02 -18.95 -6.12
N LYS A 82 -30.92 -18.91 -7.45
CA LYS A 82 -30.61 -17.68 -8.19
C LYS A 82 -31.67 -16.57 -8.04
N ASN A 83 -32.90 -16.94 -7.71
CA ASN A 83 -34.02 -16.02 -7.58
C ASN A 83 -34.12 -15.47 -6.15
N GLY A 84 -33.37 -16.07 -5.22
CA GLY A 84 -33.36 -15.69 -3.81
C GLY A 84 -34.36 -16.47 -2.96
N PHE A 85 -34.95 -17.53 -3.51
CA PHE A 85 -35.84 -18.41 -2.78
C PHE A 85 -35.04 -19.53 -2.12
N GLU A 86 -35.48 -19.93 -0.94
CA GLU A 86 -34.95 -21.12 -0.28
C GLU A 86 -35.31 -22.36 -1.10
N ILE A 87 -34.33 -23.24 -1.28
CA ILE A 87 -34.46 -24.47 -2.05
C ILE A 87 -33.96 -25.64 -1.19
N SER A 88 -34.64 -26.78 -1.27
CA SER A 88 -34.19 -27.98 -0.57
C SER A 88 -32.85 -28.45 -1.15
N LEU A 89 -32.01 -29.09 -0.32
CA LEU A 89 -30.73 -29.62 -0.78
C LEU A 89 -30.91 -30.65 -1.90
N ASP A 90 -31.96 -31.48 -1.84
CA ASP A 90 -32.22 -32.52 -2.83
C ASP A 90 -32.66 -31.90 -4.18
N ASP A 91 -33.57 -30.92 -4.18
CA ASP A 91 -33.97 -30.21 -5.40
C ASP A 91 -32.78 -29.47 -6.02
N ALA A 92 -31.95 -28.81 -5.20
CA ALA A 92 -30.76 -28.12 -5.69
C ALA A 92 -29.76 -29.09 -6.33
N LYS A 93 -29.59 -30.29 -5.76
CA LYS A 93 -28.75 -31.35 -6.31
C LYS A 93 -29.30 -31.86 -7.65
N GLU A 94 -30.61 -32.07 -7.75
CA GLU A 94 -31.26 -32.49 -8.99
C GLU A 94 -31.07 -31.45 -10.10
N LEU A 95 -31.39 -30.18 -9.84
CA LEU A 95 -31.19 -29.09 -10.78
C LEU A 95 -29.73 -28.93 -11.21
N ALA A 96 -28.79 -29.13 -10.28
CA ALA A 96 -27.36 -29.09 -10.59
C ALA A 96 -26.90 -30.26 -11.48
N ILE A 97 -27.51 -31.43 -11.35
CA ILE A 97 -27.30 -32.57 -12.25
C ILE A 97 -27.80 -32.21 -13.64
N ASP A 98 -28.98 -31.64 -13.76
CA ASP A 98 -29.57 -31.22 -15.04
C ASP A 98 -28.70 -30.17 -15.73
N ASP A 99 -28.34 -29.10 -15.01
CA ASP A 99 -27.41 -28.07 -15.49
C ASP A 99 -26.10 -28.69 -15.98
N TYR A 100 -25.56 -29.68 -15.25
CA TYR A 100 -24.33 -30.35 -15.64
C TYR A 100 -24.48 -31.15 -16.96
N GLN A 101 -25.61 -31.84 -17.15
CA GLN A 101 -25.86 -32.58 -18.39
C GLN A 101 -26.07 -31.64 -19.57
N LEU A 102 -26.85 -30.57 -19.40
CA LEU A 102 -27.12 -29.56 -20.44
C LEU A 102 -25.84 -28.80 -20.85
N THR A 103 -24.92 -28.62 -19.90
CA THR A 103 -23.65 -27.90 -20.16
C THR A 103 -22.49 -28.82 -20.53
N LYS A 104 -22.72 -30.13 -20.65
CA LYS A 104 -21.68 -31.12 -20.96
C LYS A 104 -20.96 -30.76 -22.26
N VAL A 105 -19.64 -30.82 -22.22
CA VAL A 105 -18.76 -30.51 -23.36
C VAL A 105 -18.10 -31.83 -23.78
N LYS A 106 -17.84 -32.02 -25.08
CA LYS A 106 -17.05 -33.17 -25.56
C LYS A 106 -15.72 -33.22 -24.80
N LYS A 107 -15.38 -34.40 -24.25
CA LYS A 107 -14.11 -34.62 -23.55
C LYS A 107 -12.94 -34.24 -24.46
N ASN A 108 -12.11 -33.30 -24.02
CA ASN A 108 -10.76 -33.17 -24.55
C ASN A 108 -9.84 -34.13 -23.78
N LYS A 109 -8.90 -34.77 -24.51
CA LYS A 109 -8.18 -35.98 -24.07
C LYS A 109 -7.39 -35.85 -22.76
N ASP A 110 -7.05 -34.64 -22.30
CA ASP A 110 -6.06 -34.50 -21.22
C ASP A 110 -6.56 -33.89 -19.89
N THR A 111 -7.65 -33.11 -19.84
CA THR A 111 -8.22 -32.63 -18.54
C THR A 111 -9.71 -32.26 -18.63
N GLU A 112 -10.49 -32.56 -17.58
CA GLU A 112 -11.87 -32.09 -17.44
C GLU A 112 -11.88 -30.60 -17.01
N PRO A 113 -12.54 -29.69 -17.76
CA PRO A 113 -12.62 -28.27 -17.41
C PRO A 113 -13.43 -28.05 -16.12
N ARG A 114 -13.08 -26.99 -15.38
CA ARG A 114 -13.89 -26.52 -14.24
C ARG A 114 -15.30 -26.14 -14.72
N ARG A 115 -16.31 -26.59 -13.98
CA ARG A 115 -17.76 -26.44 -14.24
C ARG A 115 -18.42 -25.41 -13.33
N THR A 116 -17.90 -25.17 -12.14
CA THR A 116 -18.39 -24.13 -11.23
C THR A 116 -17.26 -23.27 -10.67
N TYR A 117 -17.59 -22.07 -10.22
CA TYR A 117 -16.74 -21.31 -9.29
C TYR A 117 -17.35 -21.35 -7.91
N ARG A 118 -16.52 -21.57 -6.89
CA ARG A 118 -16.91 -21.42 -5.49
C ARG A 118 -16.34 -20.14 -4.94
N LEU A 119 -17.21 -19.26 -4.48
CA LEU A 119 -16.88 -17.96 -3.90
C LEU A 119 -17.23 -17.97 -2.41
N MET A 120 -16.55 -17.14 -1.65
CA MET A 120 -16.90 -16.81 -0.27
C MET A 120 -16.95 -15.29 -0.14
N PHE A 121 -18.02 -14.78 0.45
CA PHE A 121 -18.22 -13.38 0.80
C PHE A 121 -18.18 -13.25 2.32
N SER A 122 -17.40 -12.31 2.85
CA SER A 122 -17.34 -12.04 4.28
C SER A 122 -16.86 -10.63 4.60
N MET A 123 -17.07 -10.22 5.85
CA MET A 123 -16.47 -9.05 6.46
C MET A 123 -16.07 -9.41 7.89
N LYS A 124 -15.11 -8.69 8.49
CA LYS A 124 -14.73 -8.95 9.87
C LYS A 124 -15.89 -8.67 10.82
N GLY A 125 -16.11 -9.55 11.78
CA GLY A 125 -17.15 -9.46 12.80
C GLY A 125 -18.46 -10.14 12.41
N LYS A 126 -19.43 -10.03 13.34
CA LYS A 126 -20.80 -10.50 13.15
C LYS A 126 -21.63 -9.40 12.50
N LEU A 127 -22.30 -9.76 11.41
CA LEU A 127 -23.22 -8.90 10.68
C LEU A 127 -24.64 -9.41 10.88
N ASP A 128 -25.61 -8.51 10.76
CA ASP A 128 -27.00 -8.94 10.58
C ASP A 128 -27.09 -9.90 9.38
N GLN A 129 -27.76 -11.03 9.60
CA GLN A 129 -27.78 -12.15 8.68
C GLN A 129 -28.58 -11.82 7.42
N ASP A 130 -29.69 -11.10 7.55
CA ASP A 130 -30.53 -10.72 6.42
C ASP A 130 -29.88 -9.62 5.60
N ILE A 131 -29.20 -8.67 6.23
CA ILE A 131 -28.39 -7.66 5.52
C ILE A 131 -27.28 -8.34 4.71
N LEU A 132 -26.50 -9.24 5.33
CA LEU A 132 -25.42 -9.93 4.62
C LEU A 132 -25.95 -10.78 3.46
N LYS A 133 -27.01 -11.54 3.69
CA LYS A 133 -27.67 -12.37 2.66
C LYS A 133 -28.15 -11.52 1.49
N ARG A 134 -28.87 -10.43 1.77
CA ARG A 134 -29.38 -9.48 0.76
C ARG A 134 -28.26 -8.82 -0.03
N ALA A 135 -27.20 -8.37 0.65
CA ALA A 135 -26.06 -7.74 0.00
C ALA A 135 -25.32 -8.70 -0.94
N VAL A 136 -25.19 -9.97 -0.55
CA VAL A 136 -24.61 -11.01 -1.41
C VAL A 136 -25.53 -11.30 -2.59
N TYR A 137 -26.82 -11.56 -2.36
CA TYR A 137 -27.81 -11.79 -3.42
C TYR A 137 -27.79 -10.66 -4.47
N ASN A 138 -27.90 -9.40 -4.06
CA ASN A 138 -27.87 -8.24 -4.96
C ASN A 138 -26.56 -8.18 -5.75
N THR A 139 -25.43 -8.57 -5.15
CA THR A 139 -24.13 -8.63 -5.85
C THR A 139 -24.11 -9.73 -6.91
N LEU A 140 -24.64 -10.91 -6.57
CA LEU A 140 -24.72 -12.05 -7.49
C LEU A 140 -25.66 -11.75 -8.66
N SER A 141 -26.84 -11.21 -8.40
CA SER A 141 -27.81 -10.79 -9.42
C SER A 141 -27.25 -9.70 -10.33
N THR A 142 -26.37 -8.83 -9.86
CA THR A 142 -25.74 -7.79 -10.69
C THR A 142 -24.67 -8.35 -11.64
N HIS A 143 -23.86 -9.30 -11.17
CA HIS A 143 -22.66 -9.74 -11.92
C HIS A 143 -22.75 -11.13 -12.54
N PHE A 144 -23.70 -11.95 -12.10
CA PHE A 144 -23.85 -13.35 -12.49
C PHE A 144 -25.28 -13.72 -12.89
N ASN A 145 -26.17 -12.77 -13.22
CA ASN A 145 -27.56 -13.05 -13.62
C ASN A 145 -27.74 -14.07 -14.75
N ASP A 146 -26.80 -14.10 -15.71
CA ASP A 146 -26.80 -15.04 -16.83
C ASP A 146 -26.44 -16.47 -16.42
N HIS A 147 -26.00 -16.67 -15.17
CA HIS A 147 -25.50 -17.93 -14.64
C HIS A 147 -26.37 -18.40 -13.47
N ASN A 148 -26.65 -19.70 -13.41
CA ASN A 148 -27.27 -20.27 -12.21
C ASN A 148 -26.27 -20.20 -11.05
N PHE A 149 -26.75 -19.88 -9.86
CA PHE A 149 -25.96 -19.86 -8.65
C PHE A 149 -26.79 -20.29 -7.45
N TYR A 150 -26.09 -20.82 -6.45
CA TYR A 150 -26.65 -21.25 -5.17
C TYR A 150 -25.80 -20.67 -4.06
N TYR A 151 -26.42 -20.29 -2.94
CA TYR A 151 -25.69 -19.71 -1.83
C TYR A 151 -26.26 -20.08 -0.46
N SER A 152 -25.38 -20.18 0.53
CA SER A 152 -25.71 -20.51 1.92
C SER A 152 -24.94 -19.61 2.87
N LEU A 153 -25.63 -19.12 3.90
CA LEU A 153 -25.07 -18.25 4.94
C LEU A 153 -24.57 -19.10 6.11
N HIS A 154 -23.33 -18.85 6.54
CA HIS A 154 -22.67 -19.50 7.68
C HIS A 154 -22.59 -18.51 8.85
N PRO A 155 -23.53 -18.56 9.81
CA PRO A 155 -23.53 -17.72 11.02
C PRO A 155 -22.73 -18.35 12.19
N ASP A 156 -22.15 -19.52 12.00
CA ASP A 156 -21.56 -20.42 13.01
C ASP A 156 -20.06 -20.20 13.27
N THR A 157 -19.44 -19.20 12.63
CA THR A 157 -17.99 -18.90 12.78
C THR A 157 -17.76 -17.46 13.23
N ASP A 158 -16.55 -17.07 13.65
CA ASP A 158 -16.26 -15.70 14.16
C ASP A 158 -16.72 -14.56 13.22
N ASN A 159 -16.65 -14.80 11.91
CA ASN A 159 -17.10 -13.86 10.90
C ASN A 159 -18.23 -14.49 10.08
N ASN A 160 -19.38 -13.84 10.04
CA ASN A 160 -20.48 -14.30 9.18
C ASN A 160 -20.00 -14.28 7.73
N HIS A 161 -20.23 -15.37 7.01
CA HIS A 161 -19.80 -15.49 5.63
C HIS A 161 -20.81 -16.27 4.80
N VAL A 162 -20.84 -15.99 3.50
CA VAL A 162 -21.73 -16.66 2.55
C VAL A 162 -20.88 -17.45 1.58
N HIS A 163 -21.15 -18.75 1.50
CA HIS A 163 -20.63 -19.61 0.45
C HIS A 163 -21.53 -19.53 -0.77
N VAL A 164 -20.92 -19.40 -1.95
CA VAL A 164 -21.65 -19.30 -3.21
C VAL A 164 -21.04 -20.26 -4.22
N THR A 165 -21.88 -21.06 -4.86
CA THR A 165 -21.51 -21.87 -6.01
C THR A 165 -22.15 -21.29 -7.26
N VAL A 166 -21.34 -20.87 -8.23
CA VAL A 166 -21.81 -20.28 -9.51
C VAL A 166 -21.49 -21.24 -10.65
N MET A 167 -22.50 -21.55 -11.47
CA MET A 167 -22.35 -22.35 -12.67
C MET A 167 -21.53 -21.59 -13.71
N LYS A 168 -20.46 -22.21 -14.22
CA LYS A 168 -19.56 -21.54 -15.16
C LYS A 168 -20.23 -21.28 -16.50
N LYS A 169 -20.99 -22.24 -17.03
CA LYS A 169 -21.64 -22.07 -18.33
C LYS A 169 -23.04 -21.53 -18.10
N SER A 170 -23.37 -20.46 -18.81
CA SER A 170 -24.73 -19.91 -18.85
C SER A 170 -25.62 -20.85 -19.67
N LEU A 171 -26.80 -21.16 -19.15
CA LEU A 171 -27.82 -21.88 -19.90
C LEU A 171 -28.53 -20.98 -20.92
N SER A 172 -28.69 -19.69 -20.61
CA SER A 172 -29.42 -18.75 -21.49
C SER A 172 -28.65 -18.42 -22.76
N ASN A 173 -27.33 -18.20 -22.66
CA ASN A 173 -26.51 -17.74 -23.78
C ASN A 173 -25.34 -18.68 -24.13
N GLY A 174 -25.16 -19.77 -23.39
CA GLY A 174 -24.11 -20.77 -23.61
C GLY A 174 -22.68 -20.31 -23.30
N LYS A 175 -22.48 -19.05 -22.88
CA LYS A 175 -21.15 -18.47 -22.61
C LYS A 175 -20.58 -18.95 -21.29
N ASN A 176 -19.25 -19.00 -21.22
CA ASN A 176 -18.52 -19.32 -20.01
C ASN A 176 -18.21 -18.06 -19.19
N LEU A 177 -18.50 -18.11 -17.90
CA LEU A 177 -18.06 -17.15 -16.91
C LEU A 177 -16.53 -17.18 -16.76
N ASN A 178 -15.92 -16.01 -16.82
CA ASN A 178 -14.51 -15.83 -16.56
C ASN A 178 -14.31 -14.80 -15.44
N ILE A 179 -14.08 -15.28 -14.21
CA ILE A 179 -13.81 -14.41 -13.05
C ILE A 179 -12.33 -13.97 -13.08
N ASN A 180 -12.05 -12.96 -13.88
CA ASN A 180 -10.75 -12.31 -13.92
C ASN A 180 -10.59 -11.29 -12.77
N LYS A 181 -9.39 -10.73 -12.61
CA LYS A 181 -9.10 -9.76 -11.53
C LYS A 181 -9.98 -8.51 -11.58
N SER A 182 -10.31 -8.02 -12.78
CA SER A 182 -11.16 -6.83 -12.97
C SER A 182 -12.59 -7.12 -12.51
N LEU A 183 -13.18 -8.23 -12.95
CA LEU A 183 -14.52 -8.65 -12.53
C LEU A 183 -14.56 -8.91 -11.03
N LEU A 184 -13.56 -9.60 -10.47
CA LEU A 184 -13.51 -9.86 -9.03
C LEU A 184 -13.42 -8.57 -8.20
N ASN A 185 -12.72 -7.55 -8.68
CA ASN A 185 -12.72 -6.24 -8.03
C ASN A 185 -14.09 -5.56 -8.10
N LYS A 186 -14.78 -5.62 -9.25
CA LYS A 186 -16.15 -5.10 -9.38
C LYS A 186 -17.12 -5.77 -8.42
N VAL A 187 -17.04 -7.10 -8.31
CA VAL A 187 -17.84 -7.90 -7.35
C VAL A 187 -17.57 -7.45 -5.91
N LYS A 188 -16.31 -7.22 -5.53
CA LYS A 188 -15.96 -6.71 -4.18
C LYS A 188 -16.47 -5.30 -3.93
N SER A 189 -16.33 -4.41 -4.91
CA SER A 189 -16.86 -3.04 -4.84
C SER A 189 -18.37 -3.05 -4.68
N GLN A 190 -19.09 -3.82 -5.50
CA GLN A 190 -20.54 -3.91 -5.44
C GLN A 190 -21.02 -4.51 -4.11
N PHE A 191 -20.32 -5.53 -3.59
CA PHE A 191 -20.63 -6.09 -2.27
C PHE A 191 -20.49 -5.05 -1.16
N ALA A 192 -19.41 -4.26 -1.17
CA ALA A 192 -19.24 -3.16 -0.22
C ALA A 192 -20.36 -2.10 -0.36
N ILE A 193 -20.71 -1.71 -1.59
CA ILE A 193 -21.80 -0.75 -1.85
C ILE A 193 -23.13 -1.28 -1.33
N ASN A 194 -23.46 -2.54 -1.57
CA ASN A 194 -24.72 -3.12 -1.12
C ASN A 194 -24.80 -3.16 0.42
N LEU A 195 -23.70 -3.47 1.11
CA LEU A 195 -23.63 -3.37 2.57
C LEU A 195 -23.80 -1.92 3.05
N GLN A 196 -23.21 -0.94 2.36
CA GLN A 196 -23.35 0.49 2.69
C GLN A 196 -24.78 1.00 2.54
N LEU A 197 -25.52 0.53 1.53
CA LEU A 197 -26.93 0.89 1.33
C LEU A 197 -27.81 0.45 2.51
N ASP A 198 -27.43 -0.61 3.20
CA ASP A 198 -28.07 -1.12 4.42
C ASP A 198 -27.42 -0.55 5.71
N GLY A 199 -26.63 0.52 5.61
CA GLY A 199 -26.05 1.24 6.76
C GLY A 199 -24.78 0.61 7.35
N ILE A 200 -24.23 -0.43 6.74
CA ILE A 200 -22.99 -1.06 7.21
C ILE A 200 -21.78 -0.29 6.69
N ASN A 201 -20.88 0.11 7.59
CA ASN A 201 -19.61 0.74 7.22
C ASN A 201 -18.65 -0.31 6.61
N ALA A 202 -18.87 -0.61 5.34
CA ALA A 202 -18.09 -1.54 4.52
C ALA A 202 -17.28 -0.77 3.47
N THR A 203 -16.10 -1.27 3.11
CA THR A 203 -15.22 -0.65 2.13
C THR A 203 -14.52 -1.70 1.29
N PHE A 204 -14.18 -1.34 0.05
CA PHE A 204 -13.22 -2.08 -0.75
C PHE A 204 -12.28 -1.13 -1.45
N SER A 205 -10.97 -1.29 -1.19
CA SER A 205 -9.90 -0.70 -2.00
C SER A 205 -8.99 -1.81 -2.50
N SER A 206 -8.74 -1.84 -3.82
CA SER A 206 -7.77 -2.77 -4.40
C SER A 206 -6.34 -2.35 -4.07
N ALA A 207 -5.37 -3.24 -4.27
CA ALA A 207 -3.96 -2.90 -4.08
C ALA A 207 -3.51 -1.75 -5.00
N THR A 208 -4.08 -1.68 -6.21
CA THR A 208 -3.83 -0.59 -7.16
C THR A 208 -4.38 0.73 -6.63
N ASP A 209 -5.59 0.73 -6.08
CA ASP A 209 -6.22 1.94 -5.52
C ASP A 209 -5.39 2.46 -4.34
N LYS A 210 -5.00 1.56 -3.42
CA LYS A 210 -4.14 1.87 -2.27
C LYS A 210 -2.81 2.50 -2.70
N GLN A 211 -2.17 1.94 -3.73
CA GLN A 211 -0.93 2.49 -4.26
C GLN A 211 -1.15 3.90 -4.85
N SER A 212 -2.24 4.08 -5.61
CA SER A 212 -2.57 5.37 -6.21
C SER A 212 -2.85 6.45 -5.17
N ASP A 213 -3.50 6.09 -4.06
CA ASP A 213 -3.81 7.02 -2.98
C ASP A 213 -2.56 7.40 -2.19
N ILE A 214 -1.65 6.45 -1.97
CA ILE A 214 -0.32 6.72 -1.39
C ILE A 214 0.47 7.68 -2.29
N GLU A 215 0.45 7.46 -3.60
CA GLU A 215 1.13 8.32 -4.57
C GLU A 215 0.54 9.73 -4.58
N LYS A 216 -0.79 9.86 -4.63
CA LYS A 216 -1.48 11.16 -4.54
C LYS A 216 -1.20 11.88 -3.24
N GLY A 217 -1.22 11.17 -2.10
CA GLY A 217 -0.87 11.73 -0.79
C GLY A 217 0.57 12.24 -0.75
N SER A 218 1.52 11.45 -1.25
CA SER A 218 2.93 11.84 -1.33
C SER A 218 3.16 13.03 -2.27
N ALA A 219 2.41 13.10 -3.38
CA ALA A 219 2.47 14.20 -4.33
C ALA A 219 1.88 15.49 -3.73
N LYS A 220 0.77 15.39 -2.99
CA LYS A 220 0.17 16.51 -2.26
C LYS A 220 1.14 17.07 -1.21
N LEU A 221 1.73 16.19 -0.39
CA LEU A 221 2.72 16.58 0.62
C LEU A 221 3.96 17.24 -0.01
N LYS A 222 4.49 16.66 -1.10
CA LYS A 222 5.60 17.27 -1.87
C LYS A 222 5.22 18.65 -2.42
N ARG A 223 4.00 18.84 -2.90
CA ARG A 223 3.53 20.13 -3.43
C ARG A 223 3.37 21.18 -2.34
N GLU A 224 2.86 20.80 -1.17
CA GLU A 224 2.75 21.68 0.01
C GLU A 224 4.13 22.09 0.53
N ASN A 225 5.06 21.15 0.69
CA ASN A 225 6.43 21.46 1.10
C ASN A 225 7.15 22.36 0.09
N ARG A 226 6.98 22.11 -1.21
CA ARG A 226 7.56 22.96 -2.27
C ARG A 226 7.03 24.39 -2.23
N ARG A 227 5.76 24.59 -1.84
CA ARG A 227 5.14 25.92 -1.68
C ARG A 227 5.61 26.63 -0.42
N LYS A 228 5.74 25.93 0.71
CA LYS A 228 6.26 26.52 1.97
C LYS A 228 7.69 27.05 1.82
N ASP A 229 8.52 26.33 1.06
CA ASP A 229 9.90 26.70 0.75
C ASP A 229 10.06 27.66 -0.45
N ALA A 230 8.98 28.03 -1.14
CA ALA A 230 9.09 28.93 -2.28
C ALA A 230 9.52 30.33 -1.81
N ASN A 231 10.51 30.91 -2.50
CA ASN A 231 11.07 32.25 -2.21
C ASN A 231 11.75 32.41 -0.85
N VAL A 232 12.21 31.31 -0.24
CA VAL A 232 13.11 31.36 0.92
C VAL A 232 14.55 31.39 0.43
N TYR A 233 15.34 32.34 0.91
CA TYR A 233 16.73 32.54 0.55
C TYR A 233 17.61 32.64 1.80
N LYS A 234 18.81 32.04 1.75
CA LYS A 234 19.84 32.27 2.75
C LYS A 234 20.61 33.54 2.41
N ILE A 235 20.78 34.45 3.36
CA ILE A 235 21.64 35.62 3.19
C ILE A 235 23.09 35.17 3.18
N VAL A 236 23.81 35.51 2.12
CA VAL A 236 25.24 35.22 1.94
C VAL A 236 26.07 36.45 2.29
N ASP A 237 25.65 37.62 1.82
CA ASP A 237 26.34 38.89 2.07
C ASP A 237 25.41 40.07 1.75
N PHE A 238 25.66 41.24 2.33
CA PHE A 238 24.96 42.48 1.99
C PHE A 238 25.77 43.71 2.41
N GLY A 239 25.54 44.84 1.76
CA GLY A 239 26.24 46.07 2.12
C GLY A 239 26.00 47.23 1.17
N LYS A 240 26.78 48.30 1.36
CA LYS A 240 26.80 49.47 0.49
C LYS A 240 28.03 49.42 -0.40
N ALA A 241 27.83 49.53 -1.71
CA ALA A 241 28.90 49.62 -2.69
C ALA A 241 28.43 50.43 -3.90
N HIS A 242 29.36 50.87 -4.76
CA HIS A 242 28.99 51.36 -6.08
C HIS A 242 28.23 50.26 -6.83
N PHE A 243 27.18 50.62 -7.58
CA PHE A 243 26.29 49.64 -8.20
C PHE A 243 27.09 48.65 -9.07
N ASN A 244 26.84 47.36 -8.86
CA ASN A 244 27.57 46.27 -9.52
C ASN A 244 29.10 46.28 -9.28
N PHE A 245 29.55 46.94 -8.19
CA PHE A 245 30.96 47.16 -7.85
C PHE A 245 31.77 47.93 -8.92
N ASP A 246 31.09 48.73 -9.74
CA ASP A 246 31.74 49.64 -10.70
C ASP A 246 31.90 51.01 -10.06
N GLU A 247 33.15 51.46 -9.84
CA GLU A 247 33.48 52.73 -9.17
C GLU A 247 32.87 53.97 -9.84
N ASN A 248 32.48 53.88 -11.12
CA ASN A 248 31.86 54.98 -11.85
C ASN A 248 30.34 55.07 -11.63
N GLN A 249 29.73 54.08 -10.96
CA GLN A 249 28.29 54.01 -10.75
C GLN A 249 27.90 54.51 -9.37
N PRO A 250 26.69 55.08 -9.16
CA PRO A 250 26.30 55.56 -7.85
C PRO A 250 26.23 54.44 -6.80
N PHE A 251 26.47 54.79 -5.53
CA PHE A 251 26.28 53.87 -4.41
C PHE A 251 24.84 53.33 -4.36
N SER A 252 24.75 52.02 -4.14
CA SER A 252 23.51 51.27 -3.95
C SER A 252 23.73 50.21 -2.86
N TYR A 253 22.62 49.65 -2.37
CA TYR A 253 22.67 48.58 -1.39
C TYR A 253 22.54 47.24 -2.11
N TYR A 254 23.46 46.31 -1.86
CA TYR A 254 23.42 44.96 -2.44
C TYR A 254 22.96 43.94 -1.40
N LEU A 255 22.33 42.87 -1.90
CA LEU A 255 21.94 41.71 -1.13
C LEU A 255 22.24 40.45 -1.95
N PHE A 256 23.18 39.65 -1.46
CA PHE A 256 23.55 38.37 -1.99
C PHE A 256 22.87 37.25 -1.21
N MET A 257 22.26 36.35 -1.95
CA MET A 257 21.37 35.34 -1.43
C MET A 257 21.62 34.02 -2.12
N GLN A 258 21.33 32.93 -1.42
CA GLN A 258 21.39 31.59 -1.97
C GLN A 258 20.01 30.93 -1.85
N THR A 259 19.52 30.37 -2.96
CA THR A 259 18.33 29.50 -2.92
C THR A 259 18.63 28.23 -2.14
N LYS A 260 17.58 27.52 -1.70
CA LYS A 260 17.73 26.19 -1.08
C LYS A 260 18.51 25.15 -1.91
N ASN A 261 18.59 25.34 -3.23
CA ASN A 261 19.32 24.45 -4.13
C ASN A 261 20.78 24.91 -4.36
N GLY A 262 21.28 25.85 -3.57
CA GLY A 262 22.65 26.35 -3.68
C GLY A 262 22.87 27.40 -4.78
N LYS A 263 21.86 27.72 -5.61
CA LYS A 263 22.01 28.75 -6.65
C LYS A 263 22.08 30.15 -6.04
N ALA A 264 23.12 30.89 -6.42
CA ALA A 264 23.28 32.29 -6.04
C ALA A 264 22.24 33.19 -6.73
N LYS A 265 21.80 34.22 -6.02
CA LYS A 265 20.92 35.29 -6.48
C LYS A 265 21.37 36.58 -5.83
N ASN A 266 21.60 37.61 -6.63
CA ASN A 266 21.98 38.93 -6.16
C ASN A 266 20.90 39.96 -6.51
N MET A 267 20.79 40.99 -5.67
CA MET A 267 19.86 42.10 -5.87
C MET A 267 20.53 43.40 -5.44
N TRP A 268 20.19 44.49 -6.13
CA TRP A 268 20.70 45.84 -5.85
C TRP A 268 19.54 46.81 -5.77
N ASN A 269 19.33 47.44 -4.62
CA ASN A 269 18.32 48.47 -4.44
C ASN A 269 18.53 49.23 -3.12
N LYS A 270 18.42 50.56 -3.15
CA LYS A 270 18.56 51.40 -1.95
C LYS A 270 17.55 51.05 -0.83
N GLY A 271 16.34 50.61 -1.18
CA GLY A 271 15.31 50.21 -0.22
C GLY A 271 15.56 48.87 0.50
N LEU A 272 16.63 48.15 0.17
CA LEU A 272 17.01 46.92 0.87
C LEU A 272 17.65 47.20 2.24
N GLU A 273 18.33 48.33 2.40
CA GLU A 273 18.97 48.68 3.67
C GLU A 273 17.95 48.75 4.80
N ASP A 274 16.87 49.50 4.58
CA ASP A 274 15.80 49.66 5.55
C ASP A 274 15.09 48.34 5.81
N ALA A 275 14.87 47.53 4.77
CA ALA A 275 14.21 46.23 4.88
C ALA A 275 15.03 45.24 5.71
N ILE A 276 16.36 45.17 5.53
CA ILE A 276 17.24 44.29 6.33
C ILE A 276 17.28 44.76 7.78
N LYS A 277 17.43 46.07 8.01
CA LYS A 277 17.45 46.64 9.37
C LYS A 277 16.14 46.39 10.11
N GLN A 278 15.00 46.61 9.46
CA GLN A 278 13.68 46.36 10.05
C GLN A 278 13.46 44.87 10.36
N ALA A 279 13.95 43.98 9.50
CA ALA A 279 13.85 42.54 9.72
C ALA A 279 14.83 42.01 10.80
N GLY A 280 15.83 42.82 11.21
CA GLY A 280 16.91 42.36 12.09
C GLY A 280 17.70 41.18 11.49
N ALA A 281 17.80 41.12 10.17
CA ALA A 281 18.41 39.98 9.47
C ALA A 281 19.93 40.11 9.41
N VAL A 282 20.65 39.02 9.67
CA VAL A 282 22.11 38.94 9.61
C VAL A 282 22.57 37.93 8.56
N ILE A 283 23.86 37.97 8.21
CA ILE A 283 24.47 36.97 7.31
C ILE A 283 24.24 35.57 7.89
N GLY A 284 23.74 34.67 7.05
CA GLY A 284 23.37 33.30 7.44
C GLY A 284 21.89 33.08 7.70
N ASP A 285 21.10 34.14 7.93
CA ASP A 285 19.65 34.03 8.14
C ASP A 285 18.92 33.57 6.88
N TYR A 286 17.80 32.88 7.08
CA TYR A 286 16.85 32.57 6.03
C TYR A 286 15.76 33.62 5.98
N ILE A 287 15.52 34.18 4.80
CA ILE A 287 14.55 35.26 4.60
C ILE A 287 13.59 34.97 3.46
N LYS A 288 12.38 35.52 3.57
CA LYS A 288 11.49 35.79 2.45
C LYS A 288 11.58 37.27 2.11
N ILE A 289 11.72 37.57 0.82
CA ILE A 289 11.78 38.94 0.32
C ILE A 289 10.64 39.19 -0.67
N LYS A 290 9.93 40.32 -0.49
CA LYS A 290 8.83 40.76 -1.37
C LYS A 290 8.96 42.24 -1.68
N GLU A 291 8.68 42.62 -2.93
CA GLU A 291 8.56 44.01 -3.33
C GLU A 291 7.21 44.56 -2.84
N ILE A 292 7.21 45.69 -2.15
CA ILE A 292 5.99 46.38 -1.70
C ILE A 292 5.54 47.29 -2.84
N LYS A 293 4.31 47.08 -3.33
CA LYS A 293 3.66 47.98 -4.30
C LYS A 293 2.66 48.85 -3.56
N ASP A 294 2.58 50.12 -3.93
CA ASP A 294 1.55 51.03 -3.41
C ASP A 294 0.19 50.68 -4.04
N GLU A 295 -0.89 50.68 -3.25
CA GLU A 295 -2.25 50.33 -3.71
C GLU A 295 -2.78 51.35 -4.73
N ASN A 296 -2.25 52.58 -4.71
CA ASN A 296 -2.61 53.64 -5.65
C ASN A 296 -1.79 53.63 -6.95
N ASN A 297 -1.01 52.57 -7.21
CA ASN A 297 -0.20 52.40 -8.42
C ASN A 297 0.79 53.55 -8.70
N GLN A 298 1.12 54.36 -7.70
CA GLN A 298 2.18 55.36 -7.79
C GLN A 298 3.52 54.68 -7.58
N SER A 299 4.37 54.69 -8.61
CA SER A 299 5.73 54.17 -8.51
C SER A 299 6.55 55.03 -7.54
N PHE A 300 6.98 54.46 -6.42
CA PHE A 300 7.98 55.10 -5.56
C PHE A 300 9.26 55.41 -6.39
N LYS A 301 9.89 56.58 -6.17
CA LYS A 301 11.21 56.90 -6.75
C LYS A 301 12.29 55.85 -6.39
N VAL A 302 12.09 55.12 -5.28
CA VAL A 302 12.90 53.97 -4.87
C VAL A 302 11.95 52.84 -4.47
N LYS A 303 12.11 51.65 -5.07
CA LYS A 303 11.29 50.48 -4.74
C LYS A 303 11.46 50.09 -3.26
N LYS A 304 10.36 49.88 -2.56
CA LYS A 304 10.34 49.40 -1.17
C LYS A 304 10.28 47.87 -1.12
N TRP A 305 10.93 47.30 -0.11
CA TRP A 305 11.02 45.86 0.08
C TRP A 305 10.59 45.48 1.50
N ALA A 306 9.93 44.33 1.63
CA ALA A 306 9.67 43.68 2.90
C ALA A 306 10.56 42.44 3.00
N ILE A 307 11.29 42.32 4.10
CA ILE A 307 12.09 41.14 4.44
C ILE A 307 11.50 40.55 5.71
N GLU A 308 11.20 39.26 5.67
CA GLU A 308 10.69 38.50 6.81
C GLU A 308 11.69 37.39 7.12
N LYS A 309 12.18 37.34 8.37
CA LYS A 309 12.98 36.21 8.85
C LYS A 309 12.10 34.97 8.89
N VAL A 310 12.59 33.90 8.27
CA VAL A 310 11.95 32.59 8.34
C VAL A 310 12.73 31.77 9.34
N GLU A 311 12.12 31.49 10.49
CA GLU A 311 12.58 30.45 11.38
C GLU A 311 12.45 29.10 10.65
N ARG A 312 13.57 28.59 10.12
CA ARG A 312 13.65 27.16 9.82
C ARG A 312 13.72 26.47 11.17
N LEU A 313 12.71 25.64 11.47
CA LEU A 313 12.75 24.68 12.58
C LEU A 313 14.17 24.10 12.64
N GLU A 314 14.78 24.34 13.79
CA GLU A 314 16.19 24.16 14.08
C GLU A 314 16.69 22.75 13.72
N ALA A 315 18.00 22.64 13.49
CA ALA A 315 18.81 21.46 13.70
C ALA A 315 18.02 20.26 14.28
N GLN A 316 17.49 19.40 13.41
CA GLN A 316 16.64 18.31 13.89
C GLN A 316 17.57 17.22 14.44
N GLU A 317 17.55 17.02 15.76
CA GLU A 317 18.30 15.96 16.43
C GLU A 317 17.63 14.61 16.16
N PHE A 318 18.44 13.62 15.79
CA PHE A 318 18.03 12.23 15.67
C PHE A 318 19.00 11.31 16.40
N ILE A 319 18.51 10.15 16.81
CA ILE A 319 19.32 9.05 17.34
C ILE A 319 19.54 8.03 16.23
N ILE A 320 20.77 7.57 16.04
CA ILE A 320 21.09 6.53 15.07
C ILE A 320 20.60 5.18 15.61
N ASN A 321 19.63 4.58 14.93
CA ASN A 321 19.11 3.25 15.27
C ASN A 321 19.86 2.13 14.56
N ASP A 322 20.23 2.35 13.30
CA ASP A 322 20.92 1.38 12.44
C ASP A 322 21.46 2.07 11.18
N PHE A 323 22.53 1.57 10.57
CA PHE A 323 23.05 2.08 9.30
C PHE A 323 23.93 1.03 8.61
N GLY A 324 24.02 1.10 7.28
CA GLY A 324 24.84 0.17 6.52
C GLY A 324 24.45 0.07 5.05
N LEU A 325 24.84 -1.04 4.42
CA LEU A 325 24.49 -1.34 3.03
C LEU A 325 23.32 -2.33 3.00
N ALA A 326 22.27 -1.98 2.28
CA ALA A 326 21.15 -2.87 2.01
C ALA A 326 20.61 -2.64 0.61
N ASN A 327 19.79 -3.56 0.11
CA ASN A 327 19.05 -3.29 -1.12
C ASN A 327 18.14 -2.07 -0.89
N TYR A 328 18.11 -1.14 -1.85
CA TYR A 328 17.34 0.10 -1.72
C TYR A 328 15.89 -0.18 -1.29
N GLN A 329 15.43 0.53 -0.25
CA GLN A 329 14.12 0.31 0.40
C GLN A 329 13.89 -1.13 0.89
N PHE A 330 14.95 -1.87 1.18
CA PHE A 330 14.94 -3.28 1.61
C PHE A 330 14.23 -4.22 0.61
N GLN A 331 14.27 -3.89 -0.68
CA GLN A 331 13.68 -4.72 -1.74
C GLN A 331 14.51 -5.99 -1.98
N ILE A 332 13.85 -7.13 -2.22
CA ILE A 332 14.52 -8.43 -2.41
C ILE A 332 15.51 -8.42 -3.60
N ASN A 333 15.19 -7.67 -4.66
CA ASN A 333 16.05 -7.51 -5.86
C ASN A 333 16.51 -6.06 -6.08
N GLY A 334 16.53 -5.24 -5.02
CA GLY A 334 16.92 -3.84 -5.11
C GLY A 334 18.43 -3.67 -5.32
N LYS A 335 18.83 -2.56 -5.94
CA LYS A 335 20.25 -2.19 -6.02
C LYS A 335 20.79 -1.90 -4.62
N GLN A 336 21.97 -2.41 -4.29
CA GLN A 336 22.64 -2.08 -3.03
C GLN A 336 22.81 -0.56 -2.90
N SER A 337 22.34 -0.04 -1.78
CA SER A 337 22.37 1.38 -1.42
C SER A 337 22.68 1.50 0.06
N ALA A 338 23.37 2.57 0.42
CA ALA A 338 23.65 2.84 1.82
C ALA A 338 22.44 3.49 2.50
N PHE A 339 22.14 3.08 3.72
CA PHE A 339 21.04 3.59 4.51
C PHE A 339 21.47 3.98 5.92
N ALA A 340 20.70 4.88 6.53
CA ALA A 340 20.71 5.15 7.96
C ALA A 340 19.27 5.27 8.47
N LYS A 341 18.95 4.54 9.53
CA LYS A 341 17.70 4.61 10.28
C LYS A 341 17.91 5.52 11.48
N LEU A 342 17.08 6.54 11.55
CA LEU A 342 17.17 7.64 12.51
C LEU A 342 15.87 7.74 13.28
N ILE A 343 15.94 7.93 14.59
CA ILE A 343 14.78 8.11 15.47
C ILE A 343 14.72 9.58 15.89
N ASP A 344 13.57 10.23 15.71
CA ASP A 344 13.36 11.61 16.18
C ASP A 344 13.06 11.68 17.69
N SER A 345 12.99 12.89 18.25
CA SER A 345 12.66 13.12 19.66
C SER A 345 11.26 12.63 20.07
N ASN A 346 10.37 12.37 19.11
CA ASN A 346 9.02 11.85 19.32
C ASN A 346 8.94 10.32 19.15
N GLY A 347 10.07 9.64 18.90
CA GLY A 347 10.14 8.19 18.72
C GLY A 347 9.77 7.69 17.31
N ASN A 348 9.60 8.59 16.33
CA ASN A 348 9.32 8.18 14.95
C ASN A 348 10.61 7.78 14.23
N GLU A 349 10.56 6.67 13.50
CA GLU A 349 11.67 6.19 12.68
C GLU A 349 11.64 6.79 11.27
N LYS A 350 12.78 7.32 10.83
CA LYS A 350 13.02 7.85 9.49
C LYS A 350 14.21 7.12 8.88
N THR A 351 14.05 6.55 7.69
CA THR A 351 15.15 5.94 6.93
C THR A 351 15.64 6.91 5.84
N ILE A 352 16.93 7.22 5.85
CA ILE A 352 17.61 8.01 4.82
C ILE A 352 18.48 7.08 3.98
N TRP A 353 18.39 7.19 2.66
CA TRP A 353 19.23 6.46 1.72
C TRP A 353 20.18 7.42 1.01
N SER A 354 21.48 7.37 1.35
CA SER A 354 22.48 8.24 0.72
C SER A 354 23.89 7.69 0.92
N LYS A 355 24.75 7.84 -0.10
CA LYS A 355 26.19 7.57 0.06
C LYS A 355 26.87 8.60 0.96
N GLN A 356 26.37 9.84 0.97
CA GLN A 356 26.94 10.94 1.77
C GLN A 356 26.73 10.71 3.27
N ILE A 357 25.53 10.27 3.70
CA ILE A 357 25.27 9.98 5.10
C ILE A 357 26.11 8.79 5.58
N ASN A 358 26.24 7.73 4.78
CA ASN A 358 27.04 6.58 5.14
C ASN A 358 28.53 6.90 5.24
N ARG A 359 29.06 7.68 4.29
CA ARG A 359 30.43 8.19 4.37
C ARG A 359 30.62 9.03 5.63
N PHE A 360 29.71 9.93 5.92
CA PHE A 360 29.75 10.76 7.13
C PHE A 360 29.75 9.92 8.41
N LEU A 361 28.87 8.92 8.53
CA LEU A 361 28.80 8.05 9.71
C LEU A 361 30.08 7.21 9.86
N ASN A 362 30.63 6.69 8.77
CA ASN A 362 31.87 5.91 8.78
C ASN A 362 33.10 6.78 9.11
N ASP A 363 33.24 7.94 8.47
CA ASP A 363 34.35 8.88 8.68
C ASP A 363 34.38 9.38 10.13
N ASN A 364 33.20 9.49 10.77
CA ASN A 364 33.07 9.89 12.16
C ASN A 364 33.05 8.71 13.15
N LYS A 365 33.16 7.44 12.70
CA LYS A 365 33.03 6.24 13.55
C LYS A 365 31.78 6.30 14.43
N ALA A 366 30.63 6.56 13.82
CA ALA A 366 29.36 6.62 14.51
C ALA A 366 28.92 5.24 15.00
N GLU A 367 28.27 5.18 16.16
CA GLU A 367 27.70 3.96 16.72
C GLU A 367 26.17 4.09 16.86
N LYS A 368 25.50 2.94 17.03
CA LYS A 368 24.08 2.93 17.37
C LYS A 368 23.89 3.64 18.72
N GLY A 369 22.97 4.60 18.77
CA GLY A 369 22.72 5.43 19.94
C GLY A 369 23.36 6.82 19.87
N ASP A 370 24.27 7.07 18.91
CA ASP A 370 24.83 8.41 18.72
C ASP A 370 23.77 9.39 18.22
N LYS A 371 23.92 10.65 18.65
CA LYS A 371 23.06 11.76 18.21
C LYS A 371 23.62 12.36 16.92
N ILE A 372 22.79 12.43 15.90
CA ILE A 372 23.05 13.12 14.65
C ILE A 372 22.10 14.30 14.50
N ILE A 373 22.68 15.46 14.21
CA ILE A 373 21.96 16.67 13.88
C ILE A 373 21.99 16.81 12.36
N ILE A 374 20.80 16.96 11.76
CA ILE A 374 20.66 17.23 10.33
C ILE A 374 20.27 18.69 10.16
N GLN A 375 21.15 19.48 9.54
CA GLN A 375 20.93 20.90 9.25
C GLN A 375 21.35 21.21 7.83
N ASP A 376 20.42 21.70 6.99
CA ASP A 376 20.69 22.23 5.65
C ASP A 376 21.61 21.34 4.78
N ASP A 377 21.29 20.04 4.69
CA ASP A 377 22.05 19.00 3.97
C ASP A 377 23.47 18.73 4.51
N LYS A 378 23.80 19.27 5.69
CA LYS A 378 25.00 18.92 6.47
C LYS A 378 24.62 18.01 7.64
N PHE A 379 25.49 17.04 7.90
CA PHE A 379 25.41 16.16 9.04
C PHE A 379 26.40 16.65 10.10
N ILE A 380 25.96 16.76 11.35
CA ILE A 380 26.81 17.04 12.50
C ILE A 380 26.56 15.92 13.51
N ILE A 381 27.61 15.30 14.02
CA ILE A 381 27.48 14.23 15.01
C ILE A 381 27.87 14.77 16.38
N ASN A 382 27.02 14.52 17.38
CA ASN A 382 27.34 14.82 18.76
C ASN A 382 27.54 13.49 19.49
N LYS A 383 28.81 13.12 19.72
CA LYS A 383 29.18 11.89 20.42
C LYS A 383 28.92 12.02 21.91
N LYS A 384 27.65 11.95 22.32
CA LYS A 384 27.30 11.63 23.70
C LYS A 384 26.98 10.14 23.76
N HIS A 385 27.95 9.34 24.19
CA HIS A 385 27.71 7.95 24.57
C HIS A 385 26.68 7.92 25.71
N ILE A 386 25.43 7.63 25.39
CA ILE A 386 24.50 7.13 26.39
C ILE A 386 24.83 5.65 26.52
N LYS A 387 25.59 5.29 27.56
CA LYS A 387 25.74 3.89 27.96
C LYS A 387 24.33 3.30 28.06
N SER A 388 24.13 2.23 27.32
CA SER A 388 22.96 1.36 27.34
C SER A 388 22.36 1.26 28.75
N ILE A 389 21.07 1.62 28.87
CA ILE A 389 20.29 1.20 30.03
C ILE A 389 20.09 -0.31 29.85
N ASN A 390 20.79 -1.08 30.68
CA ASN A 390 20.65 -2.52 30.75
C ASN A 390 19.25 -2.84 31.32
N LEU A 391 18.39 -3.48 30.54
CA LEU A 391 17.07 -3.97 30.96
C LEU A 391 17.13 -5.15 31.95
N SER A 392 18.31 -5.44 32.51
CA SER A 392 18.55 -6.49 33.51
C SER A 392 18.70 -5.98 34.95
N GLN A 393 18.42 -4.71 35.23
CA GLN A 393 18.40 -4.15 36.60
C GLN A 393 17.00 -3.76 37.10
N ILE A 394 15.94 -4.30 36.50
CA ILE A 394 14.62 -4.31 37.13
C ILE A 394 14.52 -5.63 37.88
N GLU A 395 15.07 -5.67 39.10
CA GLU A 395 14.68 -6.67 40.10
C GLU A 395 13.42 -6.17 40.82
N LEU A 396 12.37 -6.98 40.71
CA LEU A 396 11.07 -7.04 41.42
C LEU A 396 10.29 -5.73 41.64
#